data_AF-V5GZ17-F1
#
_entry.id   AF-V5GZ17-F1
#
_cell.length_a   1.000
_cell.length_b   1.000
_cell.length_c   1.000
_cell.angle_alpha   90.00
_cell.angle_beta   90.00
_cell.angle_gamma   90.00
#
_symmetry.space_group_name_H-M   'P 1'
#
loop_
_entity.id
_entity.type
_entity.pdbx_description
1 polymer ?
#
loop_
_entity_poly.entity_id
_entity_poly.type
_entity_poly.pdbx_seq_one_letter_code
_entity_poly.pdbx_strand_id
1 'polypeptide(L)'
;ASLDADDPLDEEDSESSDDEDDTEALLAELNKIKKERAMDQAKKEIERRQEEERIRMENILSGNPLLTHYSSGSAKSDHKVKRRWDDDVVFKNCAKSEPE
;
A
#
# COMPACT_ATOMS: atom_id res chain seq x y z
N ALA A 1 13.68 -40.39 -2.51
CA ALA A 1 14.76 -40.05 -1.57
C ALA A 1 15.35 -38.73 -2.03
N SER A 2 14.97 -37.64 -1.37
CA SER A 2 15.57 -36.33 -1.58
C SER A 2 16.63 -36.20 -0.51
N LEU A 3 17.90 -36.33 -0.90
CA LEU A 3 19.03 -36.19 0.01
C LEU A 3 19.05 -34.74 0.49
N ASP A 4 18.80 -34.55 1.79
CA ASP A 4 19.04 -33.30 2.50
C ASP A 4 20.56 -33.16 2.62
N ALA A 5 21.12 -32.18 1.92
CA ALA A 5 22.56 -31.99 1.74
C ALA A 5 23.13 -30.90 2.66
N ASP A 6 22.42 -30.60 3.76
CA ASP A 6 22.83 -29.66 4.80
C ASP A 6 23.32 -30.43 6.05
N ASP A 7 24.21 -31.41 5.88
CA ASP A 7 25.00 -31.94 6.99
C ASP A 7 26.31 -31.14 7.06
N PRO A 8 26.42 -30.12 7.95
CA PRO A 8 27.64 -29.37 8.08
C PRO A 8 28.71 -30.30 8.67
N LEU A 9 29.72 -30.62 7.86
CA LEU A 9 30.93 -31.24 8.35
C LEU A 9 31.55 -30.30 9.39
N ASP A 10 31.62 -30.79 10.62
CA ASP A 10 32.32 -30.19 11.75
C ASP A 10 33.82 -30.18 11.42
N GLU A 11 34.24 -29.18 10.63
CA GLU A 11 35.64 -28.91 10.32
C GLU A 11 36.33 -28.39 11.58
N GLU A 12 37.12 -29.31 12.15
CA GLU A 12 38.23 -29.13 13.08
C GLU A 12 38.42 -27.71 13.64
N ASP A 13 38.27 -27.64 14.96
CA ASP A 13 38.77 -26.64 15.89
C ASP A 13 40.24 -26.28 15.60
N SER A 14 40.44 -25.42 14.61
CA SER A 14 41.69 -24.71 14.42
C SER A 14 41.70 -23.63 15.48
N GLU A 15 42.41 -23.89 16.59
CA GLU A 15 42.87 -22.89 17.56
C GLU A 15 43.67 -21.79 16.82
N SER A 16 42.93 -20.91 16.14
CA SER A 16 43.44 -19.65 15.67
C SER A 16 43.49 -18.77 16.90
N SER A 17 44.68 -18.68 17.49
CA SER A 17 45.08 -17.55 18.35
C SER A 17 45.11 -16.29 17.48
N ASP A 18 43.92 -15.92 16.98
CA ASP A 18 43.61 -14.71 16.26
C ASP A 18 43.60 -13.58 17.29
N ASP A 19 44.13 -12.42 16.93
CA ASP A 19 44.02 -11.21 17.74
C ASP A 19 42.51 -10.96 17.95
N GLU A 20 41.96 -11.37 19.09
CA GLU A 20 40.54 -11.22 19.43
C GLU A 20 40.09 -9.75 19.22
N ASP A 21 41.01 -8.80 19.41
CA ASP A 21 40.84 -7.36 19.18
C ASP A 21 40.58 -7.01 17.69
N ASP A 22 41.28 -7.65 16.74
CA ASP A 22 41.07 -7.43 15.30
C ASP A 22 39.72 -7.99 14.83
N THR A 23 39.30 -9.13 15.39
CA THR A 23 37.98 -9.72 15.11
C THR A 23 36.83 -8.89 15.70
N GLU A 24 37.01 -8.36 16.90
CA GLU A 24 36.04 -7.51 17.59
C GLU A 24 35.86 -6.17 16.84
N ALA A 25 36.97 -5.60 16.35
CA ALA A 25 36.96 -4.39 15.53
C ALA A 25 36.14 -4.58 14.23
N LEU A 26 36.34 -5.69 13.51
CA LEU A 26 35.60 -6.01 12.28
C LEU A 26 34.10 -6.21 12.54
N LEU A 27 33.73 -6.91 13.62
CA LEU A 27 32.33 -7.10 14.00
C LEU A 27 31.64 -5.79 14.41
N ALA A 28 32.35 -4.90 15.10
CA ALA A 28 31.84 -3.57 15.47
C ALA A 28 31.58 -2.71 14.23
N GLU A 29 32.47 -2.72 13.24
CA GLU A 29 32.29 -2.00 11.98
C GLU A 29 31.12 -2.57 11.17
N LEU A 30 30.98 -3.90 11.08
CA LEU A 30 29.86 -4.55 10.39
C LEU A 30 28.52 -4.17 11.04
N ASN A 31 28.46 -4.19 12.38
CA ASN A 31 27.26 -3.78 13.12
C ASN A 31 26.91 -2.30 12.87
N LYS A 32 27.91 -1.42 12.77
CA LYS A 32 27.73 -0.02 12.41
C LYS A 32 27.16 0.13 11.00
N ILE A 33 27.72 -0.57 10.01
CA ILE A 33 27.23 -0.56 8.61
C ILE A 33 25.80 -1.10 8.54
N LYS A 34 25.49 -2.18 9.26
CA LYS A 34 24.15 -2.78 9.29
C LYS A 34 23.12 -1.83 9.88
N LYS A 35 23.48 -1.13 10.96
CA LYS A 35 22.62 -0.12 11.59
C LYS A 35 22.36 1.05 10.65
N GLU A 36 23.39 1.55 9.97
CA GLU A 36 23.26 2.64 9.00
C GLU A 36 22.36 2.25 7.83
N ARG A 37 22.59 1.08 7.23
CA ARG A 37 21.72 0.57 6.15
C ARG A 37 20.28 0.36 6.59
N ALA A 38 20.04 -0.14 7.80
CA ALA A 38 18.69 -0.33 8.31
C ALA A 38 17.95 1.02 8.48
N MET A 39 18.64 2.06 8.96
CA MET A 39 18.06 3.39 9.10
C MET A 39 17.75 4.02 7.74
N ASP A 40 18.65 3.89 6.77
CA ASP A 40 18.44 4.42 5.41
C ASP A 40 17.31 3.69 4.68
N GLN A 41 17.22 2.36 4.83
CA GLN A 41 16.12 1.57 4.28
C GLN A 41 14.78 1.96 4.91
N ALA A 42 14.73 2.16 6.23
CA ALA A 42 13.52 2.61 6.91
C ALA A 42 13.07 4.00 6.42
N LYS A 43 14.02 4.93 6.23
CA LYS A 43 13.72 6.26 5.70
C LYS A 43 13.19 6.20 4.27
N LYS A 44 13.82 5.41 3.40
CA LYS A 44 13.39 5.21 2.01
C LYS A 44 12.01 4.54 1.92
N GLU A 45 11.71 3.61 2.82
CA GLU A 45 10.41 2.95 2.87
C GLU A 45 9.28 3.91 3.26
N ILE A 46 9.54 4.80 4.21
CA ILE A 46 8.58 5.85 4.59
C ILE A 46 8.32 6.79 3.41
N GLU A 47 9.37 7.24 2.72
CA GLU A 47 9.24 8.11 1.54
C GLU A 47 8.49 7.41 0.40
N ARG A 48 8.83 6.15 0.10
CA ARG A 48 8.12 5.34 -0.90
C ARG A 48 6.64 5.22 -0.57
N ARG A 49 6.30 4.93 0.69
CA ARG A 49 4.91 4.80 1.13
C ARG A 49 4.14 6.11 0.98
N GLN A 50 4.77 7.25 1.28
CA GLN A 50 4.16 8.56 1.08
C GLN A 50 3.90 8.86 -0.40
N GLU A 51 4.83 8.54 -1.30
CA GLU A 51 4.63 8.73 -2.73
C GLU A 51 3.55 7.78 -3.30
N GLU A 52 3.55 6.52 -2.87
CA GLU A 52 2.50 5.56 -3.23
C GLU A 52 1.11 6.04 -2.76
N GLU A 53 1.00 6.60 -1.55
CA GLU A 53 -0.24 7.21 -1.03
C GLU A 53 -0.63 8.47 -1.83
N ARG A 54 0.33 9.30 -2.23
CA ARG A 54 0.09 10.48 -3.07
C ARG A 54 -0.50 10.08 -4.43
N ILE A 55 0.13 9.13 -5.11
CA ILE A 55 -0.32 8.60 -6.40
C ILE A 55 -1.69 7.94 -6.26
N ARG A 56 -1.90 7.17 -5.19
CA ARG A 56 -3.20 6.55 -4.90
C ARG A 56 -4.30 7.59 -4.76
N MET A 57 -4.05 8.66 -4.02
CA MET A 57 -5.01 9.74 -3.83
C MET A 57 -5.29 10.49 -5.14
N GLU A 58 -4.25 10.76 -5.94
CA GLU A 58 -4.36 11.39 -7.26
C GLU A 58 -5.21 10.54 -8.23
N ASN A 59 -5.00 9.22 -8.24
CA ASN A 59 -5.79 8.29 -9.07
C ASN A 59 -7.25 8.20 -8.63
N ILE A 60 -7.52 8.18 -7.32
CA ILE A 60 -8.90 8.20 -6.79
C ILE A 60 -9.61 9.50 -7.20
N LEU A 61 -8.91 10.62 -7.15
CA LEU A 61 -9.48 11.92 -7.49
C LEU A 61 -9.71 12.09 -9.00
N SER A 62 -8.79 11.60 -9.84
CA SER A 62 -8.89 11.72 -11.30
C SER A 62 -9.83 10.70 -11.95
N GLY A 63 -10.02 9.52 -11.35
CA GLY A 63 -10.84 8.44 -11.93
C GLY A 63 -12.35 8.62 -11.74
N ASN A 64 -12.81 9.48 -10.81
CA ASN A 64 -14.22 9.67 -10.52
C ASN A 64 -14.70 11.10 -10.87
N PRO A 65 -15.37 11.30 -12.02
CA PRO A 65 -15.83 12.62 -12.46
C PRO A 65 -16.83 13.27 -11.49
N LEU A 66 -17.51 12.49 -10.63
CA LEU A 66 -18.38 13.05 -9.58
C LEU A 66 -17.55 13.68 -8.45
N LEU A 67 -16.46 13.03 -8.03
CA LEU A 67 -15.64 13.50 -6.90
C LEU A 67 -14.94 14.83 -7.22
N THR A 68 -14.52 15.01 -8.48
CA THR A 68 -13.90 16.25 -8.98
C THR A 68 -14.89 17.43 -8.99
N HIS A 69 -16.15 17.18 -9.31
CA HIS A 69 -17.21 18.20 -9.30
C HIS A 69 -17.59 18.62 -7.87
N TYR A 70 -17.67 17.68 -6.92
CA TYR A 70 -17.98 18.00 -5.52
C TYR A 70 -16.83 18.70 -4.78
N SER A 71 -15.57 18.34 -5.06
CA SER A 71 -14.39 18.86 -4.35
C SER A 71 -13.87 20.20 -4.88
N SER A 72 -13.99 20.48 -6.19
CA SER A 72 -13.45 21.72 -6.78
C SER A 72 -14.36 22.94 -6.65
N GLY A 73 -15.58 22.79 -6.08
CA GLY A 73 -16.58 23.85 -6.01
C GLY A 73 -17.08 24.36 -7.38
N SER A 74 -16.51 23.83 -8.48
CA SER A 74 -16.87 24.16 -9.83
C SER A 74 -18.00 23.24 -10.28
N ALA A 75 -19.15 23.87 -10.47
CA ALA A 75 -20.41 23.28 -10.92
C ALA A 75 -21.01 22.27 -9.95
N LYS A 76 -21.94 22.81 -9.14
CA LYS A 76 -23.24 22.17 -8.87
C LYS A 76 -23.86 21.75 -10.21
N SER A 77 -23.38 20.66 -10.82
CA SER A 77 -24.11 19.97 -11.87
C SER A 77 -25.35 19.44 -11.17
N ASP A 78 -26.45 20.18 -11.32
CA ASP A 78 -27.73 19.85 -10.74
C ASP A 78 -28.19 18.55 -11.41
N HIS A 79 -27.77 17.40 -10.89
CA HIS A 79 -28.17 16.05 -11.31
C HIS A 79 -29.63 15.76 -10.92
N LYS A 80 -30.45 16.81 -10.87
CA LYS A 80 -31.88 16.71 -10.68
C LYS A 80 -32.46 16.11 -11.94
N VAL A 81 -33.16 14.99 -11.77
CA VAL A 81 -33.91 14.32 -12.82
C VAL A 81 -34.92 15.32 -13.39
N LYS A 82 -34.67 15.83 -14.61
CA LYS A 82 -35.52 16.84 -15.28
C LYS A 82 -36.88 16.27 -15.68
N ARG A 83 -36.92 14.99 -16.01
CA ARG A 83 -38.13 14.24 -16.35
C ARG A 83 -37.88 12.79 -15.99
N ARG A 84 -38.84 12.18 -15.31
CA ARG A 84 -38.74 10.78 -14.93
C ARG A 84 -39.10 9.90 -16.12
N TRP A 85 -38.48 8.73 -16.22
CA TRP A 85 -38.76 7.79 -17.30
C TRP A 85 -40.18 7.21 -17.23
N ASP A 86 -40.77 7.20 -16.04
CA ASP A 86 -42.11 6.71 -15.74
C ASP A 86 -43.20 7.73 -16.09
N ASP A 87 -42.84 8.96 -16.49
CA ASP A 87 -43.77 10.07 -16.73
C ASP A 87 -44.70 9.80 -17.93
N ASP A 88 -44.14 9.32 -19.05
CA ASP A 88 -44.88 8.98 -20.30
C ASP A 88 -45.58 7.60 -20.26
N VAL A 89 -45.53 6.88 -19.14
CA VAL A 89 -46.18 5.57 -19.03
C VAL A 89 -47.68 5.76 -18.86
N VAL A 90 -48.45 5.32 -19.86
CA VAL A 90 -49.93 5.42 -19.90
C VAL A 90 -50.64 4.51 -18.89
N PHE A 91 -49.95 3.49 -18.37
CA PHE A 91 -50.45 2.58 -17.33
C PHE A 91 -49.73 2.86 -16.00
N LYS A 92 -50.43 3.43 -15.02
CA LYS A 92 -49.90 3.63 -13.66
C LYS A 92 -50.30 2.47 -12.75
N ASN A 93 -49.62 2.33 -11.60
CA ASN A 93 -49.93 1.30 -10.63
C ASN A 93 -51.34 1.52 -10.02
N CYS A 94 -52.32 0.75 -10.48
CA CYS A 94 -53.72 0.82 -10.04
C CYS A 94 -53.96 0.28 -8.62
N ALA A 95 -53.01 -0.46 -8.04
CA ALA A 95 -53.16 -1.03 -6.70
C ALA A 95 -52.85 -0.04 -5.57
N LYS A 96 -52.32 1.15 -5.90
CA LYS A 96 -51.85 2.13 -4.90
C LYS A 96 -52.96 3.03 -4.34
N SER A 97 -54.17 3.00 -4.92
CA SER A 97 -55.30 3.84 -4.51
C SER A 97 -56.47 3.05 -3.93
N GLU A 98 -56.30 1.77 -3.61
CA GLU A 98 -57.31 1.04 -2.84
C GLU A 98 -57.23 1.53 -1.39
N PRO A 99 -58.27 2.19 -0.84
CA PRO A 99 -58.32 2.40 0.59
C PRO A 99 -58.50 1.04 1.27
N GLU A 100 -57.76 0.78 2.35
CA GLU A 100 -58.08 -0.33 3.26
C GLU A 100 -59.51 -0.23 3.83
#